data_AF-A0A372NAX8-F1
#
_entry.id   AF-A0A372NAX8-F1
#
_cell.length_a   1.000
_cell.length_b   1.000
_cell.length_c   1.000
_cell.angle_alpha   90.00
_cell.angle_beta   90.00
_cell.angle_gamma   90.00
#
_symmetry.space_group_name_H-M   'P 1'
#
loop_
_entity.id
_entity.type
_entity.pdbx_description
1 polymer ?
#
loop_
_entity_poly.entity_id
_entity_poly.type
_entity_poly.pdbx_seq_one_letter_code
_entity_poly.pdbx_strand_id
1 'polypeptide(L)'
;MHADIVDLREFYHSPLGRLADHSISMALASLWARLPDERLVGLGYAVPYLERFRADTERTFAFMPAGQGAVNWPPSELSSTALVFDEELPLPDASVDRVLMVHSLEFAENPRETMKELWRVLAPGGRLVIVVPNRRGVWARMEHTPFGSGRPYSRGQLTALLRETNFTPGASAEALFFPPSKLRSVLKLRGVFEKMGRMLWPMFSGVIVVEAQKRLYQGLPVATRASRRVFVPVLAPQGVPTTRDRAKR
;
A
#
# COMPACT_ATOMS: atom_id res chain seq x y z
N MET A 1 -11.65 16.75 -9.04
CA MET A 1 -11.86 16.26 -10.43
C MET A 1 -11.19 14.90 -10.50
N HIS A 2 -11.92 13.86 -10.88
CA HIS A 2 -11.34 12.55 -11.16
C HIS A 2 -10.46 12.69 -12.41
N ALA A 3 -9.30 12.04 -12.44
CA ALA A 3 -8.51 11.98 -13.67
C ALA A 3 -9.24 11.06 -14.65
N ASP A 4 -9.63 11.57 -15.83
CA ASP A 4 -10.29 10.77 -16.86
C ASP A 4 -9.32 9.69 -17.37
N ILE A 5 -9.84 8.50 -17.71
CA ILE A 5 -9.08 7.43 -18.33
C ILE A 5 -8.35 7.90 -19.61
N VAL A 6 -8.91 8.86 -20.35
CA VAL A 6 -8.28 9.46 -21.54
C VAL A 6 -7.03 10.24 -21.14
N ASP A 7 -7.11 11.09 -20.13
CA ASP A 7 -5.98 11.89 -19.63
C ASP A 7 -4.87 11.01 -19.08
N LEU A 8 -5.23 9.98 -18.32
CA LEU A 8 -4.30 8.98 -17.81
C LEU A 8 -3.56 8.29 -18.96
N ARG A 9 -4.30 7.82 -19.96
CA ARG A 9 -3.73 7.17 -21.14
C ARG A 9 -2.81 8.10 -21.93
N GLU A 10 -3.23 9.34 -22.17
CA GLU A 10 -2.40 10.34 -22.85
C GLU A 10 -1.11 10.62 -22.08
N PHE A 11 -1.21 10.81 -20.77
CA PHE A 11 -0.05 11.01 -19.90
C PHE A 11 0.95 9.86 -20.02
N TYR A 12 0.50 8.61 -19.88
CA TYR A 12 1.38 7.43 -19.93
C TYR A 12 1.98 7.16 -21.32
N HIS A 13 1.34 7.63 -22.40
CA HIS A 13 1.94 7.61 -23.75
C HIS A 13 2.99 8.72 -23.96
N SER A 14 2.97 9.78 -23.15
CA SER A 14 3.95 10.87 -23.25
C SER A 14 5.37 10.44 -22.83
N PRO A 15 6.43 11.15 -23.27
CA PRO A 15 7.79 10.88 -22.81
C PRO A 15 7.96 10.95 -21.29
N LEU A 16 7.23 11.86 -20.63
CA LEU A 16 7.27 11.99 -19.16
C LEU A 16 6.57 10.80 -18.48
N GLY A 17 5.43 10.37 -19.03
CA GLY A 17 4.70 9.20 -18.53
C GLY A 17 5.49 7.91 -18.62
N ARG A 18 6.22 7.67 -19.72
CA ARG A 18 7.10 6.49 -19.84
C ARG A 18 8.23 6.47 -18.81
N LEU A 19 8.72 7.63 -18.40
CA LEU A 19 9.72 7.73 -17.34
C LEU A 19 9.11 7.50 -15.97
N ALA A 20 7.90 8.02 -15.75
CA ALA A 20 7.15 7.78 -14.53
C ALA A 20 6.83 6.29 -14.36
N ASP A 21 6.30 5.66 -15.40
CA ASP A 21 6.07 4.21 -15.49
C ASP A 21 7.36 3.44 -15.17
N HIS A 22 8.47 3.71 -15.85
CA HIS A 22 9.72 3.01 -15.56
C HIS A 22 10.16 3.16 -14.10
N SER A 23 10.09 4.36 -13.53
CA SER A 23 10.48 4.59 -12.13
C SER A 23 9.57 3.85 -11.15
N ILE A 24 8.26 3.80 -11.40
CA ILE A 24 7.29 3.09 -10.57
C ILE A 24 7.47 1.58 -10.74
N SER A 25 7.64 1.11 -11.96
CA SER A 25 7.97 -0.28 -12.30
C SER A 25 9.21 -0.80 -11.58
N MET A 26 10.25 0.03 -11.42
CA MET A 26 11.45 -0.32 -10.64
C MET A 26 11.18 -0.41 -9.13
N ALA A 27 10.28 0.43 -8.60
CA ALA A 27 9.85 0.33 -7.20
C ALA A 27 8.98 -0.91 -6.97
N LEU A 28 8.04 -1.20 -7.88
CA LEU A 28 7.22 -2.41 -7.84
C LEU A 28 8.07 -3.69 -7.89
N ALA A 29 9.10 -3.72 -8.73
CA ALA A 29 10.04 -4.83 -8.84
C ALA A 29 10.78 -5.15 -7.53
N SER A 30 10.95 -4.16 -6.65
CA SER A 30 11.57 -4.35 -5.34
C SER A 30 10.63 -4.97 -4.30
N LEU A 31 9.32 -4.97 -4.59
CA LEU A 31 8.29 -5.54 -3.72
C LEU A 31 7.84 -6.92 -4.25
N TRP A 32 7.59 -7.03 -5.55
CA TRP A 32 7.14 -8.25 -6.21
C TRP A 32 8.12 -8.69 -7.29
N ALA A 33 8.63 -9.92 -7.18
CA ALA A 33 9.57 -10.49 -8.13
C ALA A 33 8.87 -11.30 -9.25
N ARG A 34 8.18 -12.38 -8.87
CA ARG A 34 7.32 -13.19 -9.75
C ARG A 34 6.08 -13.62 -8.96
N LEU A 35 4.99 -13.86 -9.69
CA LEU A 35 3.68 -14.22 -9.13
C LEU A 35 3.16 -15.51 -9.81
N PRO A 36 3.91 -16.65 -9.75
CA PRO A 36 3.51 -17.88 -10.42
C PRO A 36 2.21 -18.41 -9.84
N ASP A 37 1.27 -18.79 -10.72
CA ASP A 37 -0.02 -19.40 -10.36
C ASP A 37 -0.91 -18.54 -9.43
N GLU A 38 -0.63 -17.23 -9.33
CA GLU A 38 -1.44 -16.29 -8.54
C GLU A 38 -2.44 -15.54 -9.43
N ARG A 39 -3.64 -15.27 -8.89
CA ARG A 39 -4.66 -14.44 -9.54
C ARG A 39 -4.43 -12.97 -9.18
N LEU A 40 -4.16 -12.15 -10.19
CA LEU A 40 -3.83 -10.73 -10.06
C LEU A 40 -4.97 -9.84 -10.56
N VAL A 41 -5.35 -8.86 -9.75
CA VAL A 41 -6.29 -7.80 -10.16
C VAL A 41 -5.59 -6.45 -10.04
N GLY A 42 -5.53 -5.70 -11.13
CA GLY A 42 -5.20 -4.28 -11.08
C GLY A 42 -6.45 -3.45 -10.83
N LEU A 43 -6.44 -2.52 -9.87
CA LEU A 43 -7.54 -1.59 -9.61
C LEU A 43 -7.09 -0.16 -9.93
N GLY A 44 -7.89 0.56 -10.72
CA GLY A 44 -7.54 1.89 -11.25
C GLY A 44 -6.77 1.81 -12.56
N TYR A 45 -5.82 2.72 -12.78
CA TYR A 45 -4.94 2.70 -13.95
C TYR A 45 -3.67 1.88 -13.72
N ALA A 46 -3.84 0.56 -13.53
CA ALA A 46 -2.74 -0.37 -13.29
C ALA A 46 -2.15 -0.99 -14.58
N VAL A 47 -2.78 -0.79 -15.73
CA VAL A 47 -2.45 -1.43 -17.02
C VAL A 47 -0.96 -1.43 -17.39
N PRO A 48 -0.22 -0.31 -17.30
CA PRO A 48 1.22 -0.29 -17.64
C PRO A 48 2.05 -1.30 -16.85
N TYR A 49 1.64 -1.58 -15.62
CA TYR A 49 2.35 -2.45 -14.69
C TYR A 49 1.87 -3.91 -14.76
N LEU A 50 0.61 -4.14 -15.12
CA LEU A 50 0.05 -5.49 -15.25
C LEU A 50 0.75 -6.29 -16.35
N GLU A 51 1.11 -5.66 -17.46
CA GLU A 51 1.79 -6.30 -18.59
C GLU A 51 3.07 -7.05 -18.16
N ARG A 52 3.76 -6.52 -17.14
CA ARG A 52 4.98 -7.12 -16.60
C ARG A 52 4.72 -8.44 -15.87
N PHE A 53 3.61 -8.54 -15.15
CA PHE A 53 3.29 -9.69 -14.30
C PHE A 53 2.41 -10.72 -15.01
N ARG A 54 1.67 -10.28 -16.03
CA ARG A 54 0.69 -11.09 -16.78
C ARG A 54 1.24 -12.44 -17.26
N ALA A 55 2.49 -12.46 -17.72
CA ALA A 55 3.11 -13.68 -18.26
C ALA A 55 3.30 -14.79 -17.22
N ASP A 56 3.43 -14.44 -15.94
CA ASP A 56 3.70 -15.39 -14.86
C ASP A 56 2.43 -15.78 -14.07
N THR A 57 1.36 -14.98 -14.14
CA THR A 57 0.12 -15.18 -13.37
C THR A 57 -0.83 -16.21 -13.98
N GLU A 58 -1.65 -16.88 -13.17
CA GLU A 58 -2.74 -17.73 -13.66
C GLU A 58 -3.76 -16.90 -14.45
N ARG A 59 -4.17 -15.77 -13.87
CA ARG A 59 -5.14 -14.83 -14.45
C ARG A 59 -4.78 -13.40 -14.03
N THR A 60 -4.90 -12.48 -14.97
CA THR A 60 -4.74 -11.05 -14.71
C THR A 60 -5.96 -10.28 -15.24
N PHE A 61 -6.57 -9.48 -14.39
CA PHE A 61 -7.68 -8.60 -14.74
C PHE A 61 -7.35 -7.13 -14.46
N ALA A 62 -7.88 -6.23 -15.29
CA ALA A 62 -7.79 -4.78 -15.09
C ALA A 62 -9.16 -4.23 -14.71
N PHE A 63 -9.36 -3.91 -13.44
CA PHE A 63 -10.58 -3.32 -12.93
C PHE A 63 -10.43 -1.81 -12.88
N MET A 64 -11.32 -1.11 -13.58
CA MET A 64 -11.27 0.34 -13.69
C MET A 64 -12.52 0.96 -13.05
N PRO A 65 -12.36 1.90 -12.10
CA PRO A 65 -13.47 2.56 -11.44
C PRO A 65 -14.40 3.24 -12.44
N ALA A 66 -15.71 3.12 -12.23
CA ALA A 66 -16.73 3.69 -13.11
C ALA A 66 -16.57 5.21 -13.30
N GLY A 67 -16.21 5.94 -12.22
CA GLY A 67 -15.96 7.38 -12.27
C GLY A 67 -14.70 7.80 -13.02
N GLN A 68 -13.77 6.88 -13.27
CA GLN A 68 -12.55 7.10 -14.06
C GLN A 68 -12.77 6.77 -15.54
N GLY A 69 -13.61 5.76 -15.82
CA GLY A 69 -13.79 5.18 -17.16
C GLY A 69 -12.85 3.99 -17.40
N ALA A 70 -13.07 3.26 -18.50
CA ALA A 70 -12.33 2.06 -18.83
C ALA A 70 -11.69 2.09 -20.22
N VAL A 71 -10.55 1.41 -20.37
CA VAL A 71 -9.90 1.14 -21.66
C VAL A 71 -9.73 -0.36 -21.87
N ASN A 72 -9.92 -0.82 -23.10
CA ASN A 72 -9.66 -2.20 -23.47
C ASN A 72 -8.18 -2.56 -23.24
N TRP A 73 -7.95 -3.63 -22.49
CA TRP A 73 -6.67 -4.26 -22.27
C TRP A 73 -6.89 -5.77 -22.11
N PRO A 74 -6.01 -6.65 -22.64
CA PRO A 74 -4.82 -6.35 -23.43
C PRO A 74 -5.14 -5.86 -24.84
N PRO A 75 -4.26 -5.06 -25.47
CA PRO A 75 -4.49 -4.62 -26.84
C PRO A 75 -4.43 -5.81 -27.79
N SER A 76 -5.40 -5.91 -28.71
CA SER A 76 -5.48 -6.96 -29.74
C SER A 76 -5.76 -8.38 -29.24
N GLU A 77 -6.23 -8.53 -28.00
CA GLU A 77 -6.63 -9.79 -27.40
C GLU A 77 -8.05 -9.68 -26.81
N LEU A 78 -8.55 -10.78 -26.22
CA LEU A 78 -9.80 -10.74 -25.47
C LEU A 78 -9.67 -9.80 -24.28
N SER A 79 -10.63 -8.88 -24.16
CA SER A 79 -10.64 -7.90 -23.07
C SER A 79 -10.62 -8.59 -21.72
N SER A 80 -9.63 -8.24 -20.91
CA SER A 80 -9.55 -8.58 -19.49
C SER A 80 -9.79 -7.34 -18.61
N THR A 81 -10.30 -6.26 -19.20
CA THR A 81 -10.77 -5.07 -18.49
C THR A 81 -12.24 -5.20 -18.09
N ALA A 82 -12.56 -4.81 -16.85
CA ALA A 82 -13.93 -4.61 -16.38
C ALA A 82 -14.10 -3.21 -15.77
N LEU A 83 -15.25 -2.59 -16.00
CA LEU A 83 -15.69 -1.38 -15.32
C LEU A 83 -16.34 -1.79 -13.99
N VAL A 84 -15.92 -1.20 -12.87
CA VAL A 84 -16.35 -1.61 -11.53
C VAL A 84 -16.68 -0.41 -10.64
N PHE A 85 -17.38 -0.67 -9.53
CA PHE A 85 -17.45 0.25 -8.40
C PHE A 85 -16.44 -0.20 -7.36
N ASP A 86 -15.63 0.74 -6.86
CA ASP A 86 -14.48 0.42 -6.00
C ASP A 86 -14.91 -0.16 -4.64
N GLU A 87 -16.10 0.21 -4.18
CA GLU A 87 -16.73 -0.28 -2.96
C GLU A 87 -17.52 -1.58 -3.13
N GLU A 88 -17.73 -2.05 -4.37
CA GLU A 88 -18.49 -3.27 -4.68
C GLU A 88 -17.92 -3.96 -5.94
N LEU A 89 -16.86 -4.74 -5.74
CA LEU A 89 -16.20 -5.48 -6.79
C LEU A 89 -17.02 -6.72 -7.17
N PRO A 90 -17.15 -7.03 -8.48
CA PRO A 90 -17.92 -8.17 -8.98
C PRO A 90 -17.14 -9.49 -8.83
N LEU A 91 -16.61 -9.74 -7.63
CA LEU A 91 -15.78 -10.89 -7.31
C LEU A 91 -16.29 -11.58 -6.04
N PRO A 92 -16.20 -12.92 -5.96
CA PRO A 92 -16.46 -13.64 -4.72
C PRO A 92 -15.46 -13.29 -3.62
N ASP A 93 -15.83 -13.59 -2.38
CA ASP A 93 -14.92 -13.53 -1.23
C ASP A 93 -13.68 -14.41 -1.45
N ALA A 94 -12.51 -13.95 -1.01
CA ALA A 94 -11.26 -14.71 -1.06
C ALA A 94 -10.87 -15.29 -2.44
N SER A 95 -11.24 -14.61 -3.52
CA SER A 95 -11.06 -15.05 -4.90
C SER A 95 -9.81 -14.49 -5.60
N VAL A 96 -9.06 -13.61 -4.94
CA VAL A 96 -7.88 -12.95 -5.54
C VAL A 96 -6.67 -13.09 -4.62
N ASP A 97 -5.49 -13.37 -5.18
CA ASP A 97 -4.27 -13.55 -4.39
C ASP A 97 -3.46 -12.24 -4.31
N ARG A 98 -3.51 -11.43 -5.38
CA ARG A 98 -2.81 -10.15 -5.49
C ARG A 98 -3.69 -9.04 -6.02
N VAL A 99 -3.60 -7.87 -5.40
CA VAL A 99 -4.20 -6.64 -5.91
C VAL A 99 -3.14 -5.56 -6.10
N LEU A 100 -3.10 -4.95 -7.28
CA LEU A 100 -2.28 -3.78 -7.58
C LEU A 100 -3.17 -2.55 -7.77
N MET A 101 -3.16 -1.65 -6.81
CA MET A 101 -3.98 -0.43 -6.82
C MET A 101 -3.13 0.77 -7.24
N VAL A 102 -3.48 1.40 -8.37
CA VAL A 102 -2.73 2.55 -8.93
C VAL A 102 -3.72 3.55 -9.51
N HIS A 103 -3.59 4.85 -9.18
CA HIS A 103 -4.55 5.87 -9.63
C HIS A 103 -5.98 5.51 -9.26
N SER A 104 -6.22 5.06 -8.02
CA SER A 104 -7.56 4.68 -7.55
C SER A 104 -7.78 5.18 -6.13
N LEU A 105 -6.90 4.91 -5.17
CA LEU A 105 -7.12 5.27 -3.76
C LEU A 105 -7.20 6.79 -3.55
N GLU A 106 -6.47 7.55 -4.35
CA GLU A 106 -6.48 9.02 -4.38
C GLU A 106 -7.80 9.60 -4.92
N PHE A 107 -8.59 8.81 -5.64
CA PHE A 107 -9.88 9.20 -6.22
C PHE A 107 -11.08 8.54 -5.53
N ALA A 108 -10.86 7.49 -4.73
CA ALA A 108 -11.92 6.79 -4.01
C ALA A 108 -12.78 7.75 -3.18
N GLU A 109 -14.10 7.69 -3.38
CA GLU A 109 -15.07 8.50 -2.62
C GLU A 109 -15.07 8.08 -1.15
N ASN A 110 -15.07 6.77 -0.91
CA ASN A 110 -14.95 6.20 0.43
C ASN A 110 -13.76 5.23 0.54
N PRO A 111 -12.54 5.73 0.80
CA PRO A 111 -11.34 4.92 0.88
C PRO A 111 -11.43 3.78 1.91
N ARG A 112 -12.28 3.90 2.94
CA ARG A 112 -12.46 2.85 3.95
C ARG A 112 -13.29 1.70 3.41
N GLU A 113 -14.37 1.98 2.69
CA GLU A 113 -15.22 0.94 2.09
C GLU A 113 -14.49 0.25 0.93
N THR A 114 -13.80 0.99 0.07
CA THR A 114 -12.93 0.41 -0.97
C THR A 114 -11.91 -0.57 -0.38
N MET A 115 -11.24 -0.18 0.71
CA MET A 115 -10.26 -1.04 1.35
C MET A 115 -10.91 -2.27 2.03
N LYS A 116 -12.10 -2.14 2.63
CA LYS A 116 -12.84 -3.31 3.16
C LYS A 116 -13.26 -4.26 2.03
N GLU A 117 -13.65 -3.71 0.89
CA GLU A 117 -14.02 -4.50 -0.27
C GLU A 117 -12.82 -5.26 -0.84
N LEU A 118 -11.67 -4.59 -0.95
CA LEU A 118 -10.39 -5.25 -1.25
C LEU A 118 -10.05 -6.34 -0.24
N TRP A 119 -10.30 -6.10 1.05
CA TRP A 119 -10.12 -7.11 2.09
C TRP A 119 -11.05 -8.32 1.90
N ARG A 120 -12.30 -8.10 1.49
CA ARG A 120 -13.29 -9.17 1.23
C ARG A 120 -12.81 -10.10 0.11
N VAL A 121 -12.43 -9.53 -1.03
CA VAL A 121 -12.05 -10.31 -2.23
C VAL A 121 -10.66 -10.95 -2.13
N LEU A 122 -9.74 -10.40 -1.32
CA LEU A 122 -8.41 -10.98 -1.14
C LEU A 122 -8.46 -12.32 -0.39
N ALA A 123 -7.74 -13.32 -0.88
CA ALA A 123 -7.54 -14.59 -0.21
C ALA A 123 -6.76 -14.42 1.11
N PRO A 124 -6.94 -15.31 2.10
CA PRO A 124 -6.11 -15.32 3.30
C PRO A 124 -4.63 -15.39 2.94
N GLY A 125 -3.82 -14.46 3.47
CA GLY A 125 -2.39 -14.37 3.12
C GLY A 125 -2.09 -13.57 1.84
N GLY A 126 -3.12 -13.23 1.06
CA GLY A 126 -3.03 -12.41 -0.15
C GLY A 126 -2.47 -11.02 0.11
N ARG A 127 -1.94 -10.40 -0.94
CA ARG A 127 -1.19 -9.14 -0.84
C ARG A 127 -1.78 -8.05 -1.72
N LEU A 128 -1.73 -6.84 -1.19
CA LEU A 128 -2.14 -5.60 -1.84
C LEU A 128 -0.91 -4.72 -1.99
N VAL A 129 -0.67 -4.19 -3.19
CA VAL A 129 0.28 -3.10 -3.39
C VAL A 129 -0.50 -1.86 -3.80
N ILE A 130 -0.23 -0.76 -3.09
CA ILE A 130 -0.87 0.54 -3.32
C ILE A 130 0.20 1.51 -3.79
N VAL A 131 -0.04 2.16 -4.94
CA VAL A 131 0.75 3.27 -5.46
C VAL A 131 -0.09 4.54 -5.34
N VAL A 132 0.37 5.51 -4.55
CA VAL A 132 -0.33 6.79 -4.35
C VAL A 132 0.62 7.99 -4.41
N PRO A 133 0.14 9.18 -4.83
CA PRO A 133 0.92 10.40 -4.77
C PRO A 133 1.37 10.72 -3.34
N ASN A 134 2.65 11.07 -3.20
CA ASN A 134 3.21 11.51 -1.94
C ASN A 134 2.82 12.97 -1.68
N ARG A 135 2.10 13.24 -0.59
CA ARG A 135 1.68 14.60 -0.19
C ARG A 135 2.84 15.60 -0.07
N ARG A 136 4.05 15.13 0.28
CA ARG A 136 5.23 15.99 0.39
C ARG A 136 6.00 16.13 -0.94
N GLY A 137 5.68 15.30 -1.93
CA GLY A 137 6.36 15.26 -3.22
C GLY A 137 5.99 16.43 -4.14
N VAL A 138 6.89 16.75 -5.06
CA VAL A 138 6.69 17.82 -6.07
C VAL A 138 5.58 17.45 -7.04
N TRP A 139 5.45 16.17 -7.38
CA TRP A 139 4.43 15.66 -8.30
C TRP A 139 3.00 15.91 -7.82
N ALA A 140 2.76 15.79 -6.51
CA ALA A 140 1.45 16.06 -5.90
C ALA A 140 1.01 17.54 -5.98
N ARG A 141 1.92 18.44 -6.39
CA ARG A 141 1.63 19.88 -6.56
C ARG A 141 1.45 20.28 -8.02
N MET A 142 1.58 19.34 -8.95
CA MET A 142 1.62 19.59 -10.38
C MET A 142 0.32 19.10 -11.01
N GLU A 143 -0.68 19.98 -11.04
CA GLU A 143 -2.07 19.70 -11.45
C GLU A 143 -2.19 19.18 -12.90
N HIS A 144 -1.19 19.43 -13.74
CA HIS A 144 -1.14 18.91 -15.13
C HIS A 144 -0.62 17.47 -15.22
N THR A 145 -0.37 16.80 -14.10
CA THR A 145 0.00 15.39 -14.03
C THR A 145 -1.06 14.63 -13.26
N PRO A 146 -1.32 13.34 -13.56
CA PRO A 146 -2.33 12.58 -12.84
C PRO A 146 -2.02 12.46 -11.34
N PHE A 147 -0.75 12.58 -10.96
CA PHE A 147 -0.30 12.55 -9.57
C PHE A 147 -0.60 13.85 -8.79
N GLY A 148 -0.88 14.95 -9.48
CA GLY A 148 -1.32 16.21 -8.87
C GLY A 148 -2.84 16.29 -8.70
N SER A 149 -3.58 15.32 -9.24
CA SER A 149 -5.02 15.21 -9.12
C SER A 149 -5.39 14.28 -7.94
N GLY A 150 -6.59 14.48 -7.38
CA GLY A 150 -7.08 13.65 -6.27
C GLY A 150 -6.46 14.00 -4.90
N ARG A 151 -6.60 13.07 -3.95
CA ARG A 151 -6.14 13.25 -2.57
C ARG A 151 -4.76 12.61 -2.39
N PRO A 152 -3.70 13.41 -2.14
CA PRO A 152 -2.39 12.83 -1.87
C PRO A 152 -2.28 12.29 -0.44
N TYR A 153 -1.47 11.24 -0.28
CA TYR A 153 -1.29 10.53 0.98
C TYR A 153 0.10 10.78 1.59
N SER A 154 0.16 10.76 2.92
CA SER A 154 1.41 10.58 3.65
C SER A 154 1.56 9.12 4.07
N ARG A 155 2.80 8.67 4.30
CA ARG A 155 3.08 7.31 4.81
C ARG A 155 2.27 6.98 6.07
N GLY A 156 2.14 7.93 7.00
CA GLY A 156 1.37 7.75 8.23
C GLY A 156 -0.13 7.59 7.97
N GLN A 157 -0.71 8.38 7.07
CA GLN A 157 -2.13 8.24 6.69
C GLN A 157 -2.42 6.92 6.00
N LEU A 158 -1.53 6.48 5.10
CA LEU A 158 -1.69 5.20 4.42
C LEU A 158 -1.58 4.04 5.41
N THR A 159 -0.61 4.10 6.33
CA THR A 159 -0.44 3.09 7.39
C THR A 159 -1.65 3.04 8.32
N ALA A 160 -2.23 4.19 8.69
CA ALA A 160 -3.43 4.27 9.51
C ALA A 160 -4.64 3.64 8.79
N LEU A 161 -4.88 4.02 7.52
CA LEU A 161 -5.96 3.46 6.72
C LEU A 161 -5.86 1.95 6.57
N LEU A 162 -4.65 1.43 6.30
CA LEU A 162 -4.40 -0.01 6.22
C LEU A 162 -4.76 -0.73 7.52
N ARG A 163 -4.32 -0.19 8.67
CA ARG A 163 -4.61 -0.80 9.98
C ARG A 163 -6.09 -0.72 10.34
N GLU A 164 -6.75 0.41 10.05
CA GLU A 164 -8.20 0.59 10.25
C GLU A 164 -9.04 -0.42 9.43
N THR A 165 -8.49 -0.91 8.33
CA THR A 165 -9.16 -1.84 7.39
C THR A 165 -8.60 -3.27 7.50
N ASN A 166 -7.98 -3.60 8.64
CA ASN A 166 -7.40 -4.90 9.00
C ASN A 166 -6.17 -5.35 8.20
N PHE A 167 -5.67 -4.54 7.27
CA PHE A 167 -4.42 -4.83 6.58
C PHE A 167 -3.21 -4.67 7.50
N THR A 168 -2.24 -5.57 7.32
CA THR A 168 -0.93 -5.45 7.95
C THR A 168 0.04 -4.79 6.94
N PRO A 169 0.51 -3.56 7.19
CA PRO A 169 1.48 -2.90 6.33
C PRO A 169 2.80 -3.69 6.31
N GLY A 170 3.38 -3.85 5.12
CA GLY A 170 4.62 -4.58 4.86
C GLY A 170 5.72 -3.66 4.34
N ALA A 171 6.46 -4.14 3.35
CA ALA A 171 7.54 -3.39 2.72
C ALA A 171 7.01 -2.14 2.00
N SER A 172 7.83 -1.11 1.92
CA SER A 172 7.48 0.13 1.21
C SER A 172 8.65 0.61 0.38
N ALA A 173 8.33 1.19 -0.77
CA ALA A 173 9.27 1.81 -1.69
C ALA A 173 8.78 3.21 -2.07
N GLU A 174 9.65 3.97 -2.70
CA GLU A 174 9.37 5.31 -3.21
C GLU A 174 9.82 5.39 -4.67
N ALA A 175 9.14 6.20 -5.46
CA ALA A 175 9.46 6.42 -6.86
C ALA A 175 9.27 7.90 -7.26
N LEU A 176 9.65 8.23 -8.50
CA LEU A 176 9.60 9.58 -9.07
C LEU A 176 10.51 10.58 -8.33
N PHE A 177 11.79 10.24 -8.17
CA PHE A 177 12.81 11.12 -7.57
C PHE A 177 13.34 12.22 -8.52
N PHE A 178 12.58 12.56 -9.56
CA PHE A 178 12.91 13.59 -10.53
C PHE A 178 11.73 14.57 -10.68
N PRO A 179 11.97 15.85 -10.97
CA PRO A 179 10.89 16.82 -11.13
C PRO A 179 10.09 16.55 -12.42
N PRO A 180 8.77 16.78 -12.42
CA PRO A 180 7.93 16.67 -13.62
C PRO A 180 8.21 17.85 -14.55
N SER A 181 9.23 17.72 -15.41
CA SER A 181 9.63 18.75 -16.36
C SER A 181 9.74 18.17 -17.77
N LYS A 182 9.31 18.94 -18.77
CA LYS A 182 9.32 18.54 -20.20
C LYS A 182 10.69 18.74 -20.88
N LEU A 183 11.69 19.26 -20.16
CA LEU A 183 12.98 19.65 -20.72
C LEU A 183 13.90 18.44 -20.94
N ARG A 184 14.25 18.15 -22.20
CA ARG A 184 15.12 17.03 -22.61
C ARG A 184 16.48 17.00 -21.90
N SER A 185 16.99 18.16 -21.48
CA SER A 185 18.26 18.28 -20.76
C SER A 185 18.20 17.70 -19.34
N VAL A 186 17.07 17.87 -18.64
CA VAL A 186 16.83 17.28 -17.31
C VAL A 186 16.66 15.76 -17.42
N LEU A 187 16.07 15.29 -18.52
CA LEU A 187 15.91 13.87 -18.83
C LEU A 187 17.23 13.14 -19.13
N LYS A 188 18.26 13.86 -19.60
CA LYS A 188 19.61 13.30 -19.85
C LYS A 188 20.46 13.15 -18.58
N LEU A 189 20.22 13.95 -17.53
CA LEU A 189 20.93 13.84 -16.24
C LEU A 189 20.35 12.76 -15.30
N ARG A 190 19.46 11.91 -15.81
CA ARG A 190 18.64 10.93 -15.07
C ARG A 190 19.42 9.96 -14.17
N GLY A 191 20.51 9.37 -14.66
CA GLY A 191 21.28 8.40 -13.89
C GLY A 191 21.97 8.99 -12.66
N VAL A 192 22.28 10.29 -12.69
CA VAL A 192 22.89 11.01 -11.56
C VAL A 192 21.82 11.32 -10.51
N PHE A 193 20.63 11.75 -10.92
CA PHE A 193 19.51 12.02 -10.00
C PHE A 193 18.90 10.76 -9.37
N GLU A 194 18.77 9.65 -10.09
CA GLU A 194 18.25 8.40 -9.50
C GLU A 194 19.21 7.81 -8.46
N LYS A 195 20.53 7.96 -8.67
CA LYS A 195 21.58 7.44 -7.77
C LYS A 195 21.84 8.38 -6.57
N MET A 196 21.83 9.70 -6.78
CA MET A 196 21.90 10.68 -5.68
C MET A 196 20.58 10.82 -4.91
N GLY A 197 19.43 10.71 -5.58
CA GLY A 197 18.10 10.93 -4.99
C GLY A 197 17.74 9.88 -3.93
N ARG A 198 18.14 8.62 -4.12
CA ARG A 198 18.00 7.56 -3.10
C ARG A 198 18.83 7.84 -1.83
N MET A 199 19.92 8.61 -1.94
CA MET A 199 20.87 8.85 -0.85
C MET A 199 20.70 10.23 -0.19
N LEU A 200 20.23 11.25 -0.92
CA LEU A 200 20.19 12.64 -0.44
C LEU A 200 18.79 13.27 -0.44
N TRP A 201 17.76 12.69 -1.08
CA TRP A 201 16.45 13.36 -1.18
C TRP A 201 15.17 12.47 -1.09
N PRO A 202 14.92 11.80 0.04
CA PRO A 202 13.61 11.19 0.32
C PRO A 202 12.42 12.18 0.32
N MET A 203 12.69 13.48 0.52
CA MET A 203 11.64 14.52 0.53
C MET A 203 11.02 14.80 -0.86
N PHE A 204 11.62 14.33 -1.96
CA PHE A 204 11.13 14.59 -3.31
C PHE A 204 10.49 13.39 -4.00
N SER A 205 10.26 12.26 -3.32
CA SER A 205 9.55 11.15 -3.96
C SER A 205 8.15 11.62 -4.39
N GLY A 206 7.82 11.44 -5.67
CA GLY A 206 6.51 11.82 -6.20
C GLY A 206 5.41 10.86 -5.78
N VAL A 207 5.75 9.58 -5.56
CA VAL A 207 4.80 8.54 -5.13
C VAL A 207 5.37 7.67 -4.03
N ILE A 208 4.45 7.13 -3.23
CA ILE A 208 4.70 6.12 -2.22
C ILE A 208 4.12 4.80 -2.74
N VAL A 209 4.91 3.73 -2.64
CA VAL A 209 4.46 2.36 -2.94
C VAL A 209 4.49 1.58 -1.64
N VAL A 210 3.36 1.04 -1.20
CA VAL A 210 3.27 0.22 0.02
C VAL A 210 2.67 -1.13 -0.32
N GLU A 211 3.35 -2.19 0.11
CA GLU A 211 2.76 -3.51 0.21
C GLU A 211 2.02 -3.66 1.53
N ALA A 212 0.88 -4.34 1.49
CA ALA A 212 0.09 -4.71 2.65
C ALA A 212 -0.41 -6.15 2.48
N GLN A 213 -0.66 -6.83 3.60
CA GLN A 213 -1.07 -8.23 3.60
C GLN A 213 -2.38 -8.44 4.37
N LYS A 214 -3.23 -9.31 3.83
CA LYS A 214 -4.37 -9.88 4.56
C LYS A 214 -3.91 -10.94 5.54
N ARG A 215 -3.87 -10.61 6.83
CA ARG A 215 -3.54 -11.55 7.91
C ARG A 215 -4.76 -11.81 8.79
N LEU A 216 -5.30 -13.03 8.73
CA LEU A 216 -6.44 -13.43 9.58
C LEU A 216 -6.04 -13.62 11.05
N TYR A 217 -4.77 -13.94 11.31
CA TYR A 217 -4.22 -14.10 12.65
C TYR A 217 -3.16 -13.01 12.89
N GLN A 218 -3.58 -11.88 13.46
CA GLN A 218 -2.63 -11.02 14.16
C GLN A 218 -2.44 -11.61 15.56
N GLY A 219 -1.23 -12.08 15.86
CA GLY A 219 -0.87 -12.42 17.23
C GLY A 219 -1.18 -11.21 18.11
N LEU A 220 -2.09 -11.36 19.06
CA LEU A 220 -2.33 -10.33 20.07
C LEU A 220 -0.95 -10.01 20.67
N PRO A 221 -0.52 -8.74 20.72
CA PRO A 221 0.64 -8.41 21.53
C PRO A 221 0.27 -8.86 22.93
N VAL A 222 0.96 -9.90 23.43
CA VAL A 222 0.90 -10.25 24.84
C VAL A 222 1.46 -9.02 25.52
N ALA A 223 0.58 -8.11 25.94
CA ALA A 223 0.96 -6.96 26.73
C ALA A 223 1.78 -7.56 27.86
N THR A 224 3.08 -7.25 27.89
CA THR A 224 4.01 -7.76 28.88
C THR A 224 3.33 -7.48 30.20
N ARG A 225 2.80 -8.54 30.83
CA ARG A 225 1.96 -8.38 32.01
C ARG A 225 2.90 -7.81 33.02
N ALA A 226 2.87 -6.49 33.21
CA ALA A 226 3.67 -5.83 34.24
C ALA A 226 3.29 -6.57 35.50
N SER A 227 4.22 -7.37 36.03
CA SER A 227 3.95 -8.16 37.21
C SER A 227 3.68 -7.12 38.29
N ARG A 228 2.40 -6.84 38.55
CA ARG A 228 2.01 -6.12 39.76
C ARG A 228 2.55 -7.01 40.85
N ARG A 229 3.64 -6.57 41.51
CA ARG A 229 4.16 -7.23 42.70
C ARG A 229 3.03 -7.21 43.69
N VAL A 230 2.30 -8.32 43.78
CA VAL A 230 1.31 -8.52 44.83
C VAL A 230 2.15 -8.68 46.09
N PHE A 231 2.21 -7.63 46.91
CA PHE A 231 2.74 -7.74 48.26
C PHE A 231 1.81 -8.69 49.00
N VAL A 232 2.23 -9.94 49.17
CA VAL A 232 1.57 -10.88 50.07
C VAL A 232 2.08 -10.51 51.47
N PRO A 233 1.25 -9.93 52.37
CA PRO A 233 1.69 -9.66 53.72
C PRO A 233 1.96 -11.00 54.40
N VAL A 234 3.20 -11.21 54.83
CA VAL A 234 3.56 -12.36 55.66
C VAL A 234 3.02 -12.07 57.05
N LEU A 235 1.91 -12.71 57.41
CA LEU A 235 1.44 -12.79 58.79
C LEU A 235 2.36 -13.77 59.54
N ALA A 236 3.52 -13.27 59.98
CA ALA A 236 4.37 -14.03 60.90
C ALA A 236 3.72 -13.97 62.30
N PRO A 237 3.37 -15.11 62.93
CA PRO A 237 2.88 -15.10 64.29
C PRO A 237 4.00 -14.61 65.22
N GLN A 238 3.78 -13.45 65.83
CA GLN A 238 4.62 -12.95 66.92
C GLN A 238 4.33 -13.80 68.16
N GLY A 239 5.21 -14.76 68.46
CA GLY A 239 5.10 -15.56 69.68
C GLY A 239 5.22 -14.66 70.91
N VAL A 240 4.22 -14.68 71.79
CA VAL A 240 4.26 -13.98 73.08
C VAL A 240 5.34 -14.66 73.95
N PRO A 241 6.33 -13.93 74.49
CA PRO A 241 7.29 -14.53 75.41
C PRO A 241 6.57 -14.93 76.69
N THR A 242 6.55 -16.22 77.00
CA THR A 242 6.06 -16.69 78.29
C THR A 242 7.12 -16.38 79.34
N THR A 243 6.91 -15.35 80.15
CA THR A 243 7.67 -15.12 81.38
C THR A 243 7.26 -16.17 82.41
N ARG A 244 7.97 -17.30 82.45
CA ARG A 244 7.98 -18.14 83.65
C ARG A 244 9.10 -17.66 84.55
N ASP A 245 8.72 -16.88 85.56
CA ASP A 245 9.61 -16.49 86.64
C ASP A 245 9.91 -17.75 87.48
N ARG A 246 11.16 -18.23 87.42
CA ARG A 246 11.62 -19.32 88.28
C ARG A 246 11.94 -18.71 89.64
N ALA A 247 11.00 -18.85 90.58
CA ALA A 247 11.28 -18.62 91.99
C ALA A 247 12.50 -19.45 92.41
N LYS A 248 13.56 -18.77 92.85
CA LYS A 248 14.69 -19.39 93.53
C LYS A 248 14.26 -19.78 94.95
N ARG A 249 14.78 -20.93 95.38
CA ARG A 249 14.58 -21.59 96.67
C ARG A 249 14.68 -20.66 97.86
#